data_AF-A0A9P6WAU3-F1
#
_entry.id   AF-A0A9P6WAU3-F1
#
_cell.length_a   1.000
_cell.length_b   1.000
_cell.length_c   1.000
_cell.angle_alpha   90.00
_cell.angle_beta   90.00
_cell.angle_gamma   90.00
#
_symmetry.space_group_name_H-M   'P 1'
#
loop_
_entity.id
_entity.type
_entity.pdbx_description
1 polymer ?
#
loop_
_entity_poly.entity_id
_entity_poly.type
_entity_poly.pdbx_seq_one_letter_code
_entity_poly.pdbx_strand_id
1 'polypeptide(L)'
;MSNAAIIKELEDPVINNAVSIWEKGVFKERDGSMADAIKYYREALKIYDNVEKVYRKKLHEEWLLFKKLENLSLNNDSSVNNEINDGDGDKEGSDESLLPCWILEMLPNDILLRVVSYVVKQSGESWVNLSLSCNRFNELCFHNSVPFKTFKDMIYNKQVYDEELLNLNGENSIKELEQIFWDKNYELMLKERPFIKFEGVYISVVNYLRYGSNADGSSSLRNPVHMITYYRYFRFYEDGKVLRLLTTDEPTFVVKHFTRDNNIKGSHLCSWNLYFDGETNYVTIGRANDKYAFKEKLTIKNQGYKRFQRLKWIESTVEDKERNISQCSLKNEKPFFFSRVKSYAHKLVKPPVT
;
A
#
# COMPACT_ATOMS: atom_id res chain seq x y z
N MET A 1 -26.70 -45.85 -11.32
CA MET A 1 -26.17 -45.31 -12.59
C MET A 1 -26.22 -43.81 -12.48
N SER A 2 -25.09 -43.17 -12.15
CA SER A 2 -25.02 -41.73 -11.99
C SER A 2 -25.08 -41.07 -13.36
N ASN A 3 -26.11 -40.26 -13.61
CA ASN A 3 -26.07 -39.33 -14.72
C ASN A 3 -24.92 -38.35 -14.44
N ALA A 4 -23.77 -38.58 -15.07
CA ALA A 4 -22.84 -37.48 -15.32
C ALA A 4 -23.65 -36.41 -16.04
N ALA A 5 -23.54 -35.16 -15.62
CA ALA A 5 -24.07 -34.05 -16.40
C ALA A 5 -23.32 -34.09 -17.73
N ILE A 6 -23.92 -34.69 -18.75
CA ILE A 6 -23.37 -34.65 -20.10
C ILE A 6 -23.60 -33.21 -20.54
N ILE A 7 -22.52 -32.49 -20.84
CA ILE A 7 -22.62 -31.20 -21.53
C ILE A 7 -23.43 -31.46 -22.80
N LYS A 8 -24.68 -30.99 -22.82
CA LYS A 8 -25.61 -31.20 -23.94
C LYS A 8 -25.01 -30.76 -25.29
N GLU A 9 -24.10 -29.78 -25.26
CA GLU A 9 -23.37 -29.29 -26.44
C GLU A 9 -22.35 -30.31 -26.99
N LEU A 10 -21.85 -31.24 -26.17
CA LEU A 10 -20.90 -32.31 -26.57
C LEU A 10 -21.60 -33.56 -27.10
N GLU A 11 -22.94 -33.62 -27.07
CA GLU A 11 -23.72 -34.67 -27.73
C GLU A 11 -23.70 -34.53 -29.27
N ASP A 12 -23.46 -33.32 -29.77
CA ASP A 12 -23.27 -33.07 -31.20
C ASP A 12 -21.89 -33.57 -31.66
N PRO A 13 -21.84 -34.53 -32.61
CA PRO A 13 -20.58 -35.09 -33.09
C PRO A 13 -19.65 -34.04 -33.73
N VAL A 14 -20.20 -32.96 -34.29
CA VAL A 14 -19.42 -31.88 -34.91
C VAL A 14 -18.69 -31.05 -33.86
N ILE A 15 -19.40 -30.70 -32.78
CA ILE A 15 -18.83 -29.93 -31.66
C ILE A 15 -17.80 -30.78 -30.92
N ASN A 16 -18.11 -32.07 -30.68
CA ASN A 16 -17.18 -32.98 -30.01
C ASN A 16 -15.89 -33.19 -30.83
N ASN A 17 -16.00 -33.33 -32.15
CA ASN A 17 -14.83 -33.39 -33.03
C ASN A 17 -13.98 -32.11 -32.92
N ALA A 18 -14.61 -30.93 -32.96
CA ALA A 18 -13.92 -29.66 -32.83
C ALA A 18 -13.19 -29.49 -31.49
N VAL A 19 -13.82 -29.91 -30.38
CA VAL A 19 -13.21 -29.94 -29.04
C VAL A 19 -12.02 -30.92 -28.98
N SER A 20 -12.11 -32.09 -29.61
CA SER A 20 -10.99 -33.05 -29.64
C SER A 20 -9.76 -32.53 -30.40
N ILE A 21 -9.98 -31.70 -31.43
CA ILE A 21 -8.91 -31.04 -32.17
C ILE A 21 -8.30 -29.92 -31.32
N TRP A 22 -9.14 -29.17 -30.60
CA TRP A 22 -8.69 -28.15 -29.65
C TRP A 22 -7.79 -28.75 -28.55
N GLU A 23 -8.14 -29.91 -28.01
CA GLU A 23 -7.35 -30.65 -27.02
C GLU A 23 -5.95 -31.02 -27.51
N LYS A 24 -5.83 -31.44 -28.77
CA LYS A 24 -4.53 -31.72 -29.39
C LYS A 24 -3.67 -30.44 -29.48
N GLY A 25 -4.31 -29.29 -29.72
CA GLY A 25 -3.66 -27.99 -29.67
C GLY A 25 -3.10 -27.68 -28.28
N VAL A 26 -3.91 -27.84 -27.24
CA VAL A 26 -3.51 -27.62 -25.85
C VAL A 26 -2.36 -28.54 -25.43
N PHE A 27 -2.38 -29.80 -25.85
CA PHE A 27 -1.29 -30.74 -25.59
C PHE A 27 0.03 -30.27 -26.22
N LYS A 28 -0.01 -29.83 -27.49
CA LYS A 28 1.18 -29.32 -28.19
C LYS A 28 1.70 -28.00 -27.62
N GLU A 29 0.81 -27.16 -27.10
CA GLU A 29 1.18 -25.94 -26.39
C GLU A 29 1.92 -26.27 -25.08
N ARG A 30 1.41 -27.25 -24.30
CA ARG A 30 2.07 -27.73 -23.08
C ARG A 30 3.45 -28.35 -23.36
N ASP A 31 3.61 -29.03 -24.49
CA ASP A 31 4.88 -29.59 -24.96
C ASP A 31 5.84 -28.53 -25.56
N GLY A 32 5.46 -27.25 -25.58
CA GLY A 32 6.28 -26.15 -26.11
C GLY A 32 6.33 -26.05 -27.64
N SER A 33 5.54 -26.83 -28.36
CA SER A 33 5.47 -26.85 -29.83
C SER A 33 4.38 -25.89 -30.36
N MET A 34 4.55 -24.58 -30.07
CA MET A 34 3.53 -23.55 -30.33
C MET A 34 3.09 -23.45 -31.80
N ALA A 35 4.02 -23.63 -32.76
CA ALA A 35 3.71 -23.54 -34.18
C ALA A 35 2.73 -24.62 -34.66
N ASP A 36 2.79 -25.81 -34.06
CA ASP A 36 1.87 -26.91 -34.36
C ASP A 36 0.56 -26.76 -33.58
N ALA A 37 0.60 -26.24 -32.34
CA ALA A 37 -0.60 -25.92 -31.57
C ALA A 37 -1.54 -24.95 -32.32
N ILE A 38 -0.99 -23.91 -32.95
CA ILE A 38 -1.77 -22.91 -33.71
C ILE A 38 -2.52 -23.55 -34.89
N LYS A 39 -1.97 -24.59 -35.53
CA LYS A 39 -2.66 -25.29 -36.64
C LYS A 39 -3.95 -25.93 -36.14
N TYR A 40 -3.86 -26.64 -35.02
CA TYR A 40 -5.00 -27.31 -34.40
C TYR A 40 -6.05 -26.32 -33.88
N TYR A 41 -5.65 -25.20 -33.27
CA TYR A 41 -6.61 -24.18 -32.86
C TYR A 41 -7.37 -23.55 -34.03
N ARG A 42 -6.68 -23.24 -35.13
CA ARG A 42 -7.32 -22.72 -36.34
C ARG A 42 -8.26 -23.73 -36.98
N GLU A 43 -7.91 -25.00 -36.97
CA GLU A 43 -8.74 -26.09 -37.49
C GLU A 43 -10.01 -26.25 -36.65
N ALA A 44 -9.89 -26.24 -35.33
CA ALA A 44 -11.02 -26.31 -34.41
C ALA A 44 -11.98 -25.10 -34.56
N LEU A 45 -11.45 -23.87 -34.63
CA LEU A 45 -12.27 -22.65 -34.82
C LEU A 45 -13.03 -22.64 -36.15
N LYS A 46 -12.47 -23.24 -37.21
CA LYS A 46 -13.19 -23.36 -38.50
C LYS A 46 -14.40 -24.28 -38.43
N ILE A 47 -14.38 -25.26 -37.52
CA ILE A 47 -15.49 -26.22 -37.37
C ILE A 47 -16.58 -25.60 -36.50
N TYR A 48 -16.20 -24.94 -35.41
CA TYR A 48 -17.13 -24.25 -34.54
C TYR A 48 -16.47 -23.02 -33.89
N ASP A 49 -17.10 -21.85 -34.01
CA ASP A 49 -16.50 -20.59 -33.56
C ASP A 49 -16.36 -20.54 -32.03
N ASN A 50 -17.28 -21.17 -31.29
CA ASN A 50 -17.32 -21.14 -29.82
C ASN A 50 -16.67 -22.39 -29.17
N VAL A 51 -15.79 -23.12 -29.87
CA VAL A 51 -15.14 -24.35 -29.34
C VAL A 51 -14.45 -24.11 -28.02
N GLU A 52 -13.80 -22.96 -27.89
CA GLU A 52 -13.14 -22.58 -26.65
C GLU A 52 -14.12 -22.54 -25.47
N LYS A 53 -15.33 -21.99 -25.67
CA LYS A 53 -16.36 -21.93 -24.61
C LYS A 53 -16.79 -23.32 -24.17
N VAL A 54 -16.99 -24.24 -25.11
CA VAL A 54 -17.39 -25.64 -24.83
C VAL A 54 -16.26 -26.40 -24.15
N TYR A 55 -15.04 -26.29 -24.66
CA TYR A 55 -13.85 -26.90 -24.06
C TYR A 55 -13.63 -26.40 -22.62
N ARG A 56 -13.85 -25.10 -22.38
CA ARG A 56 -13.75 -24.52 -21.05
C ARG A 56 -14.78 -25.09 -20.07
N LYS A 57 -16.02 -25.32 -20.51
CA LYS A 57 -17.07 -25.99 -19.71
C LYS A 57 -16.68 -27.43 -19.39
N LYS A 58 -16.16 -28.18 -20.38
CA LYS A 58 -15.69 -29.57 -20.21
C LYS A 58 -14.64 -29.68 -19.10
N LEU A 59 -13.61 -28.83 -19.14
CA LEU A 59 -12.56 -28.81 -18.11
C LEU A 59 -13.11 -28.50 -16.71
N HIS A 60 -14.09 -27.60 -16.62
CA HIS A 60 -14.72 -27.26 -15.33
C HIS A 60 -15.49 -28.45 -14.76
N GLU A 61 -16.27 -29.16 -15.58
CA GLU A 61 -16.98 -30.36 -15.13
C GLU A 61 -16.05 -31.50 -14.74
N GLU A 62 -14.99 -31.72 -15.52
CA GLU A 62 -13.93 -32.68 -15.16
C GLU A 62 -13.32 -32.30 -13.80
N TRP A 63 -13.00 -31.03 -13.58
CA TRP A 63 -12.47 -30.54 -12.30
C TRP A 63 -13.47 -30.72 -11.14
N LEU A 64 -14.75 -30.42 -11.34
CA LEU A 64 -15.81 -30.68 -10.34
C LEU A 64 -15.89 -32.17 -10.00
N LEU A 65 -15.79 -33.04 -11.00
CA LEU A 65 -15.78 -34.48 -10.82
C LEU A 65 -14.54 -34.92 -10.04
N PHE A 66 -13.36 -34.39 -10.37
CA PHE A 66 -12.12 -34.64 -9.63
C PHE A 66 -12.25 -34.22 -8.17
N LYS A 67 -12.78 -33.03 -7.88
CA LYS A 67 -13.00 -32.55 -6.51
C LYS A 67 -14.02 -33.42 -5.75
N LYS A 68 -15.08 -33.87 -6.43
CA LYS A 68 -16.07 -34.78 -5.85
C LYS A 68 -15.46 -36.16 -5.54
N LEU A 69 -14.62 -36.67 -6.44
CA LEU A 69 -13.84 -37.91 -6.25
C LEU A 69 -12.84 -37.77 -5.09
N GLU A 70 -12.16 -36.63 -4.99
CA GLU A 70 -11.24 -36.33 -3.89
C GLU A 70 -11.98 -36.30 -2.55
N ASN A 71 -13.12 -35.61 -2.46
CA ASN A 71 -13.97 -35.61 -1.26
C ASN A 71 -14.49 -37.01 -0.90
N LEU A 72 -14.82 -37.84 -1.90
CA LEU A 72 -15.21 -39.24 -1.67
C LEU A 72 -14.04 -40.10 -1.20
N SER A 73 -12.82 -39.83 -1.68
CA SER A 73 -11.61 -40.52 -1.23
C SER A 73 -11.20 -40.15 0.19
N LEU A 74 -11.46 -38.90 0.61
CA LEU A 74 -11.24 -38.42 1.97
C LEU A 74 -12.28 -38.95 2.97
N ASN A 75 -13.49 -39.27 2.52
CA ASN A 75 -14.56 -39.82 3.37
C ASN A 75 -14.45 -41.33 3.65
N ASN A 76 -13.43 -42.02 3.11
CA ASN A 76 -13.16 -43.43 3.47
C ASN A 76 -12.37 -43.59 4.77
N ASP A 77 -11.85 -42.50 5.34
CA ASP A 77 -11.37 -42.45 6.72
C ASP A 77 -12.07 -41.29 7.46
N SER A 78 -12.91 -41.65 8.43
CA SER A 78 -13.66 -40.80 9.36
C SER A 78 -15.05 -40.30 8.93
N SER A 79 -16.04 -40.89 9.60
CA SER A 79 -17.42 -40.46 9.71
C SER A 79 -17.57 -39.12 10.43
N VAL A 80 -17.95 -38.03 9.75
CA VAL A 80 -18.66 -36.88 10.37
C VAL A 80 -19.57 -36.17 9.35
N ASN A 81 -20.87 -36.21 9.66
CA ASN A 81 -21.99 -35.28 9.40
C ASN A 81 -21.98 -34.33 8.17
N ASN A 82 -22.97 -34.56 7.31
CA ASN A 82 -23.46 -33.65 6.27
C ASN A 82 -24.21 -32.45 6.87
N GLU A 83 -23.83 -31.24 6.47
CA GLU A 83 -24.75 -30.10 6.34
C GLU A 83 -24.54 -29.49 4.94
N ILE A 84 -25.49 -29.73 4.05
CA ILE A 84 -25.66 -29.01 2.78
C ILE A 84 -26.75 -27.99 3.04
N ASN A 85 -26.39 -26.70 3.10
CA ASN A 85 -27.36 -25.61 3.03
C ASN A 85 -27.59 -25.28 1.55
N ASP A 86 -28.69 -25.82 1.02
CA ASP A 86 -29.33 -25.32 -0.20
C ASP A 86 -30.02 -23.99 0.13
N GLY A 87 -29.47 -22.90 -0.39
CA GLY A 87 -30.08 -21.57 -0.39
C GLY A 87 -30.54 -21.22 -1.79
N ASP A 88 -31.72 -21.72 -2.15
CA ASP A 88 -32.45 -21.37 -3.37
C ASP A 88 -32.95 -19.91 -3.27
N GLY A 89 -32.77 -19.14 -4.33
CA GLY A 89 -33.01 -17.70 -4.34
C GLY A 89 -33.17 -17.18 -5.75
N ASP A 90 -34.37 -17.40 -6.30
CA ASP A 90 -34.87 -16.88 -7.57
C ASP A 90 -34.51 -15.41 -7.79
N LYS A 91 -33.70 -15.14 -8.83
CA LYS A 91 -33.67 -13.86 -9.53
C LYS A 91 -33.63 -14.11 -11.02
N GLU A 92 -34.80 -14.01 -11.65
CA GLU A 92 -34.95 -13.86 -13.09
C GLU A 92 -34.23 -12.58 -13.56
N GLY A 93 -33.08 -12.78 -14.19
CA GLY A 93 -32.35 -11.78 -14.97
C GLY A 93 -31.50 -12.54 -15.96
N SER A 94 -31.69 -12.28 -17.26
CA SER A 94 -31.03 -12.90 -18.42
C SER A 94 -29.63 -13.45 -18.10
N ASP A 95 -29.57 -14.78 -17.94
CA ASP A 95 -28.40 -15.53 -17.50
C ASP A 95 -27.37 -15.62 -18.65
N GLU A 96 -26.62 -14.54 -18.87
CA GLU A 96 -25.33 -14.63 -19.53
C GLU A 96 -24.46 -15.52 -18.64
N SER A 97 -24.46 -16.82 -18.93
CA SER A 97 -23.68 -17.86 -18.25
C SER A 97 -22.29 -17.32 -17.87
N LEU A 98 -22.14 -16.84 -16.63
CA LEU A 98 -20.90 -16.23 -16.16
C LEU A 98 -19.83 -17.30 -16.25
N LEU A 99 -18.90 -17.14 -17.19
CA LEU A 99 -17.83 -18.10 -17.39
C LEU A 99 -17.05 -18.23 -16.08
N PRO A 100 -16.71 -19.46 -15.65
CA PRO A 100 -15.95 -19.65 -14.43
C PRO A 100 -14.66 -18.83 -14.47
N CYS A 101 -14.33 -18.18 -13.35
CA CYS A 101 -13.05 -17.48 -13.23
C CYS A 101 -11.96 -18.49 -12.88
N TRP A 102 -11.25 -18.97 -13.90
CA TRP A 102 -10.28 -20.06 -13.80
C TRP A 102 -9.18 -19.79 -12.79
N ILE A 103 -8.75 -18.53 -12.63
CA ILE A 103 -7.78 -18.15 -11.61
C ILE A 103 -8.28 -18.49 -10.21
N LEU A 104 -9.55 -18.23 -9.92
CA LEU A 104 -10.11 -18.47 -8.59
C LEU A 104 -10.38 -19.95 -8.37
N GLU A 105 -10.85 -20.66 -9.38
CA GLU A 105 -11.23 -22.07 -9.25
C GLU A 105 -10.03 -23.02 -9.29
N MET A 106 -9.02 -22.75 -10.12
CA MET A 106 -7.85 -23.61 -10.27
C MET A 106 -6.76 -23.35 -9.23
N LEU A 107 -6.61 -22.11 -8.75
CA LEU A 107 -5.51 -21.78 -7.84
C LEU A 107 -5.90 -21.93 -6.37
N PRO A 108 -5.08 -22.60 -5.55
CA PRO A 108 -5.26 -22.64 -4.12
C PRO A 108 -5.06 -21.26 -3.51
N ASN A 109 -5.66 -21.03 -2.34
CA ASN A 109 -5.60 -19.75 -1.65
C ASN A 109 -4.17 -19.29 -1.34
N ASP A 110 -3.22 -20.20 -1.11
CA ASP A 110 -1.82 -19.85 -0.88
C ASP A 110 -1.17 -19.13 -2.07
N ILE A 111 -1.48 -19.57 -3.29
CA ILE A 111 -0.96 -18.93 -4.52
C ILE A 111 -1.65 -17.58 -4.71
N LEU A 112 -2.97 -17.53 -4.49
CA LEU A 112 -3.71 -16.28 -4.59
C LEU A 112 -3.22 -15.24 -3.56
N LEU A 113 -2.89 -15.65 -2.34
CA LEU A 113 -2.30 -14.77 -1.31
C LEU A 113 -0.91 -14.27 -1.71
N ARG A 114 -0.11 -15.08 -2.41
CA ARG A 114 1.16 -14.60 -2.99
C ARG A 114 0.91 -13.54 -4.05
N VAL A 115 -0.08 -13.74 -4.93
CA VAL A 115 -0.48 -12.73 -5.93
C VAL A 115 -0.92 -11.44 -5.24
N VAL A 116 -1.79 -11.52 -4.22
CA VAL A 116 -2.20 -10.36 -3.41
C VAL A 116 -0.98 -9.66 -2.80
N SER A 117 -0.02 -10.42 -2.26
CA SER A 117 1.21 -9.86 -1.68
C SER A 117 2.07 -9.12 -2.72
N TYR A 118 2.14 -9.62 -3.96
CA TYR A 118 2.80 -8.91 -5.06
C TYR A 118 2.07 -7.62 -5.43
N VAL A 119 0.74 -7.65 -5.46
CA VAL A 119 -0.08 -6.45 -5.75
C VAL A 119 0.10 -5.39 -4.66
N VAL A 120 0.09 -5.79 -3.39
CA VAL A 120 0.38 -4.91 -2.24
C VAL A 120 1.74 -4.23 -2.38
N LYS A 121 2.77 -4.99 -2.82
CA LYS A 121 4.13 -4.45 -3.05
C LYS A 121 4.21 -3.44 -4.18
N GLN A 122 3.32 -3.54 -5.17
CA GLN A 122 3.25 -2.58 -6.27
C GLN A 122 2.54 -1.29 -5.87
N SER A 123 1.31 -1.39 -5.38
CA SER A 123 0.58 -0.23 -4.86
C SER A 123 -0.59 -0.63 -3.97
N GLY A 124 -0.83 0.18 -2.93
CA GLY A 124 -2.02 0.02 -2.08
C GLY A 124 -3.33 0.30 -2.83
N GLU A 125 -3.32 1.14 -3.86
CA GLU A 125 -4.49 1.42 -4.71
C GLU A 125 -4.88 0.17 -5.52
N SER A 126 -3.90 -0.51 -6.12
CA SER A 126 -4.09 -1.77 -6.84
C SER A 126 -4.63 -2.87 -5.94
N TRP A 127 -4.20 -2.92 -4.67
CA TRP A 127 -4.73 -3.88 -3.69
C TRP A 127 -6.23 -3.65 -3.42
N VAL A 128 -6.65 -2.41 -3.23
CA VAL A 128 -8.08 -2.09 -3.06
C VAL A 128 -8.84 -2.42 -4.35
N ASN A 129 -8.32 -2.06 -5.53
CA ASN A 129 -8.97 -2.39 -6.79
C ASN A 129 -9.12 -3.90 -6.99
N LEU A 130 -8.12 -4.69 -6.60
CA LEU A 130 -8.19 -6.16 -6.62
C LEU A 130 -9.31 -6.67 -5.70
N SER A 131 -9.43 -6.13 -4.49
CA SER A 131 -10.47 -6.51 -3.54
C SER A 131 -11.90 -6.18 -4.01
N LEU A 132 -12.04 -5.23 -4.93
CA LEU A 132 -13.33 -4.84 -5.52
C LEU A 132 -13.71 -5.70 -6.74
N SER A 133 -12.80 -6.55 -7.22
CA SER A 133 -13.05 -7.38 -8.41
C SER A 133 -14.00 -8.55 -8.16
N CYS A 134 -13.91 -9.21 -6.99
CA CYS A 134 -14.79 -10.30 -6.60
C CYS A 134 -14.81 -10.53 -5.09
N ASN A 135 -15.83 -11.21 -4.58
CA ASN A 135 -15.97 -11.53 -3.16
C ASN A 135 -14.77 -12.34 -2.63
N ARG A 136 -14.27 -13.32 -3.39
CA ARG A 136 -13.13 -14.13 -2.98
C ARG A 136 -11.83 -13.31 -2.82
N PHE A 137 -11.55 -12.37 -3.72
CA PHE A 137 -10.40 -11.48 -3.54
C PHE A 137 -10.62 -10.47 -2.41
N ASN A 138 -11.87 -10.07 -2.15
CA ASN A 138 -12.21 -9.25 -1.00
C ASN A 138 -11.83 -9.96 0.31
N GLU A 139 -12.25 -11.21 0.47
CA GLU A 139 -11.90 -12.08 1.59
C GLU A 139 -10.38 -12.25 1.73
N LEU A 140 -9.69 -12.57 0.64
CA LEU A 140 -8.23 -12.75 0.67
C LEU A 140 -7.47 -11.45 0.99
N CYS A 141 -8.03 -10.28 0.64
CA CYS A 141 -7.39 -8.99 0.85
C CYS A 141 -7.59 -8.46 2.28
N PHE A 142 -8.81 -8.52 2.81
CA PHE A 142 -9.17 -7.87 4.08
C PHE A 142 -9.38 -8.83 5.25
N HIS A 143 -9.68 -10.11 4.99
CA HIS A 143 -9.96 -11.11 6.03
C HIS A 143 -8.78 -12.07 6.25
N ASN A 144 -7.62 -11.77 5.66
CA ASN A 144 -6.39 -12.51 5.87
C ASN A 144 -5.30 -11.59 6.45
N SER A 145 -4.41 -12.13 7.30
CA SER A 145 -3.33 -11.36 7.93
C SER A 145 -2.13 -11.12 7.01
N VAL A 146 -1.95 -11.91 5.94
CA VAL A 146 -0.79 -11.86 5.04
C VAL A 146 -0.65 -10.52 4.31
N PRO A 147 -1.71 -9.92 3.74
CA PRO A 147 -1.60 -8.59 3.12
C PRO A 147 -1.16 -7.52 4.12
N PHE A 148 -1.74 -7.51 5.33
CA PHE A 148 -1.37 -6.56 6.38
C PHE A 148 0.05 -6.77 6.88
N LYS A 149 0.51 -8.02 7.00
CA LYS A 149 1.92 -8.31 7.28
C LYS A 149 2.84 -7.75 6.19
N THR A 150 2.45 -7.89 4.93
CA THR A 150 3.21 -7.32 3.80
C THR A 150 3.29 -5.80 3.89
N PHE A 151 2.18 -5.12 4.22
CA PHE A 151 2.19 -3.67 4.49
C PHE A 151 3.08 -3.29 5.67
N LYS A 152 3.01 -4.05 6.78
CA LYS A 152 3.89 -3.86 7.94
C LYS A 152 5.35 -3.87 7.49
N ASP A 153 5.77 -4.92 6.81
CA ASP A 153 7.16 -5.11 6.39
C ASP A 153 7.61 -4.02 5.42
N MET A 154 6.71 -3.53 4.55
CA MET A 154 7.03 -2.42 3.64
C MET A 154 7.15 -1.06 4.33
N ILE A 155 6.35 -0.80 5.37
CA ILE A 155 6.26 0.51 6.01
C ILE A 155 7.30 0.67 7.11
N TYR A 156 7.35 -0.30 8.03
CA TYR A 156 8.10 -0.17 9.27
C TYR A 156 9.58 -0.50 9.13
N ASN A 157 9.96 -1.38 8.19
CA ASN A 157 11.38 -1.66 7.90
C ASN A 157 12.12 -0.44 7.30
N LYS A 158 11.38 0.55 6.80
CA LYS A 158 11.92 1.80 6.24
C LYS A 158 12.05 2.92 7.26
N GLN A 159 11.55 2.71 8.48
CA GLN A 159 11.61 3.73 9.53
C GLN A 159 12.96 3.63 10.25
N VAL A 160 13.52 4.79 10.62
CA VAL A 160 14.78 4.86 11.37
C VAL A 160 14.43 5.18 12.82
N TYR A 161 14.63 4.20 13.72
CA TYR A 161 14.32 4.33 15.14
C TYR A 161 15.54 4.77 15.96
N ASP A 162 15.30 5.54 17.02
CA ASP A 162 16.32 5.92 17.99
C ASP A 162 16.47 4.83 19.05
N GLU A 163 17.23 3.77 18.71
CA GLU A 163 17.43 2.61 19.58
C GLU A 163 18.21 2.96 20.86
N GLU A 164 19.12 3.95 20.79
CA GLU A 164 19.86 4.41 21.97
C GLU A 164 18.92 5.00 23.01
N LEU A 165 17.97 5.83 22.58
CA LEU A 165 17.01 6.46 23.48
C LEU A 165 16.03 5.44 24.10
N LEU A 166 15.63 4.42 23.33
CA LEU A 166 14.83 3.30 23.85
C LEU A 166 15.58 2.56 24.96
N ASN A 167 16.83 2.18 24.70
CA ASN A 167 17.65 1.46 25.67
C ASN A 167 17.92 2.30 26.94
N LEU A 168 18.17 3.60 26.77
CA LEU A 168 18.41 4.53 27.89
C LEU A 168 17.19 4.71 28.80
N ASN A 169 16.00 4.64 28.23
CA ASN A 169 14.75 4.72 28.98
C ASN A 169 14.37 3.36 29.62
N GLY A 170 15.18 2.31 29.42
CA GLY A 170 14.87 0.96 29.88
C GLY A 170 13.71 0.32 29.12
N GLU A 171 13.37 0.85 27.94
CA GLU A 171 12.30 0.34 27.12
C GLU A 171 12.76 -0.87 26.30
N ASN A 172 11.80 -1.74 25.99
CA ASN A 172 12.05 -2.90 25.16
C ASN A 172 12.43 -2.49 23.73
N SER A 173 13.13 -3.38 23.02
CA SER A 173 13.42 -3.20 21.60
C SER A 173 12.12 -3.01 20.82
N ILE A 174 12.18 -2.31 19.68
CA ILE A 174 11.00 -2.08 18.84
C ILE A 174 10.26 -3.39 18.49
N LYS A 175 11.00 -4.49 18.29
CA LYS A 175 10.41 -5.80 17.97
C LYS A 175 9.63 -6.40 19.14
N GLU A 176 10.11 -6.21 20.36
CA GLU A 176 9.42 -6.67 21.56
C GLU A 176 8.17 -5.81 21.82
N LEU A 177 8.25 -4.50 21.63
CA LEU A 177 7.08 -3.62 21.69
C LEU A 177 6.02 -4.03 20.67
N GLU A 178 6.44 -4.37 19.45
CA GLU A 178 5.53 -4.90 18.42
C GLU A 178 4.78 -6.16 18.90
N GLN A 179 5.51 -7.07 19.55
CA GLN A 179 4.95 -8.32 20.06
C GLN A 179 4.02 -8.09 21.26
N ILE A 180 4.36 -7.18 22.17
CA ILE A 180 3.58 -6.87 23.38
C ILE A 180 2.24 -6.21 23.02
N PHE A 181 2.26 -5.20 22.14
CA PHE A 181 1.06 -4.40 21.86
C PHE A 181 0.13 -5.04 20.84
N TRP A 182 0.66 -5.70 19.81
CA TRP A 182 -0.16 -6.19 18.69
C TRP A 182 -0.04 -7.68 18.42
N ASP A 183 1.00 -8.36 18.92
CA ASP A 183 1.31 -9.76 18.64
C ASP A 183 1.26 -10.06 17.12
N LYS A 184 0.20 -10.72 16.63
CA LYS A 184 -0.02 -11.05 15.21
C LYS A 184 -1.12 -10.21 14.54
N ASN A 185 -1.70 -9.23 15.23
CA ASN A 185 -2.73 -8.35 14.69
C ASN A 185 -2.10 -7.17 13.93
N TYR A 186 -1.64 -7.45 12.71
CA TYR A 186 -1.01 -6.45 11.84
C TYR A 186 -1.97 -5.35 11.37
N GLU A 187 -3.27 -5.64 11.28
CA GLU A 187 -4.27 -4.64 10.89
C GLU A 187 -4.40 -3.55 11.97
N LEU A 188 -4.51 -3.96 13.23
CA LEU A 188 -4.54 -3.03 14.36
C LEU A 188 -3.25 -2.22 14.46
N MET A 189 -2.11 -2.88 14.30
CA MET A 189 -0.79 -2.26 14.27
C MET A 189 -0.70 -1.15 13.22
N LEU A 190 -1.16 -1.39 12.00
CA LEU A 190 -1.17 -0.38 10.93
C LEU A 190 -2.11 0.81 11.20
N LYS A 191 -3.11 0.64 12.07
CA LYS A 191 -4.05 1.70 12.47
C LYS A 191 -3.51 2.57 13.62
N GLU A 192 -2.67 1.99 14.47
CA GLU A 192 -2.24 2.59 15.74
C GLU A 192 -0.78 3.03 15.74
N ARG A 193 0.14 2.20 15.23
CA ARG A 193 1.59 2.45 15.28
C ARG A 193 1.98 3.58 14.32
N PRO A 194 2.45 4.74 14.83
CA PRO A 194 2.80 5.89 14.01
C PRO A 194 4.04 5.64 13.15
N PHE A 195 4.08 6.25 11.96
CA PHE A 195 5.21 6.18 11.04
C PHE A 195 5.31 7.42 10.15
N ILE A 196 6.50 7.65 9.60
CA ILE A 196 6.77 8.71 8.63
C ILE A 196 6.50 8.23 7.20
N LYS A 197 5.88 9.10 6.40
CA LYS A 197 5.57 8.86 5.00
C LYS A 197 6.66 9.46 4.09
N PHE A 198 7.15 8.67 3.13
CA PHE A 198 8.24 9.07 2.23
C PHE A 198 7.78 9.52 0.84
N GLU A 199 6.59 9.13 0.41
CA GLU A 199 6.06 9.39 -0.94
C GLU A 199 5.44 10.79 -1.10
N GLY A 200 5.97 11.79 -0.40
CA GLY A 200 5.41 13.13 -0.38
C GLY A 200 6.22 14.14 0.42
N VAL A 201 5.58 15.26 0.73
CA VAL A 201 6.17 16.37 1.50
C VAL A 201 5.22 16.74 2.62
N TYR A 202 5.78 17.00 3.81
CA TYR A 202 5.08 17.60 4.93
C TYR A 202 5.19 19.12 4.82
N ILE A 203 4.05 19.81 4.80
CA ILE A 203 3.97 21.25 4.54
C ILE A 203 3.31 21.92 5.74
N SER A 204 3.96 22.95 6.29
CA SER A 204 3.38 23.86 7.27
C SER A 204 3.21 25.23 6.62
N VAL A 205 1.99 25.77 6.68
CA VAL A 205 1.64 27.10 6.16
C VAL A 205 1.49 28.02 7.35
N VAL A 206 2.30 29.08 7.41
CA VAL A 206 2.25 30.05 8.50
C VAL A 206 1.99 31.44 7.94
N ASN A 207 0.99 32.12 8.51
CA ASN A 207 0.64 33.49 8.20
C ASN A 207 0.94 34.36 9.41
N TYR A 208 1.60 35.49 9.21
CA TYR A 208 1.76 36.51 10.24
C TYR A 208 1.48 37.90 9.67
N LEU A 209 1.04 38.79 10.56
CA LEU A 209 0.76 40.17 10.21
C LEU A 209 2.02 41.00 10.49
N ARG A 210 2.47 41.75 9.49
CA ARG A 210 3.51 42.76 9.61
C ARG A 210 2.87 44.14 9.55
N TYR A 211 3.07 44.92 10.61
CA TYR A 211 2.66 46.32 10.65
C TYR A 211 3.71 47.18 9.92
N GLY A 212 3.26 48.11 9.08
CA GLY A 212 4.13 49.06 8.39
C GLY A 212 4.81 50.06 9.35
N SER A 213 5.82 50.78 8.85
CA SER A 213 6.46 51.90 9.56
C SER A 213 5.46 53.03 9.78
N ASN A 214 5.42 53.59 10.99
CA ASN A 214 4.66 54.80 11.27
C ASN A 214 5.35 56.00 10.58
N ALA A 215 4.56 56.93 10.05
CA ALA A 215 5.02 58.31 9.90
C ALA A 215 4.76 59.02 11.24
N ASP A 216 5.70 59.84 11.71
CA ASP A 216 5.58 60.54 12.99
C ASP A 216 4.25 61.31 13.06
N GLY A 217 3.39 60.93 14.01
CA GLY A 217 2.09 61.57 14.26
C GLY A 217 0.83 60.80 13.79
N SER A 218 0.94 59.64 13.13
CA SER A 218 -0.25 58.88 12.70
C SER A 218 -0.77 57.90 13.78
N SER A 219 -2.07 57.95 14.09
CA SER A 219 -2.73 56.96 14.97
C SER A 219 -2.64 55.54 14.38
N SER A 220 -2.25 54.57 15.21
CA SER A 220 -2.09 53.15 14.88
C SER A 220 -3.36 52.45 14.34
N LEU A 221 -4.52 53.12 14.42
CA LEU A 221 -5.83 52.60 14.02
C LEU A 221 -6.04 52.52 12.49
N ARG A 222 -5.26 53.28 11.69
CA ARG A 222 -5.34 53.30 10.22
C ARG A 222 -4.11 52.69 9.54
N ASN A 223 -3.39 51.83 10.24
CA ASN A 223 -2.16 51.27 9.70
C ASN A 223 -2.47 50.17 8.68
N PRO A 224 -1.92 50.24 7.45
CA PRO A 224 -2.02 49.14 6.50
C PRO A 224 -1.28 47.93 7.08
N VAL A 225 -1.99 46.82 7.22
CA VAL A 225 -1.44 45.56 7.71
C VAL A 225 -1.09 44.69 6.51
N HIS A 226 0.16 44.21 6.45
CA HIS A 226 0.59 43.29 5.42
C HIS A 226 0.64 41.87 5.97
N MET A 227 -0.18 40.97 5.43
CA MET A 227 -0.14 39.55 5.78
C MET A 227 0.95 38.87 4.97
N ILE A 228 1.94 38.31 5.66
CA ILE A 228 3.02 37.53 5.06
C ILE A 228 2.74 36.05 5.30
N THR A 229 2.70 35.30 4.21
CA THR A 229 2.61 33.84 4.23
C THR A 229 3.98 33.27 3.93
N TYR A 230 4.41 32.32 4.75
CA TYR A 230 5.60 31.53 4.46
C TYR A 230 5.32 30.06 4.75
N TYR A 231 6.10 29.21 4.09
CA TYR A 231 5.94 27.77 4.06
C TYR A 231 7.19 27.11 4.64
N ARG A 232 6.96 26.03 5.38
CA ARG A 232 8.01 25.09 5.78
C ARG A 232 7.74 23.74 5.15
N TYR A 233 8.78 23.16 4.56
CA TYR A 233 8.72 21.88 3.89
C TYR A 233 9.67 20.88 4.55
N PHE A 234 9.17 19.68 4.82
CA PHE A 234 9.97 18.52 5.16
C PHE A 234 9.72 17.40 4.17
N ARG A 235 10.79 16.89 3.57
CA ARG A 235 10.75 15.65 2.78
C ARG A 235 11.67 14.63 3.42
N PHE A 236 11.07 13.59 3.99
CA PHE A 236 11.78 12.50 4.64
C PHE A 236 12.23 11.45 3.63
N TYR A 237 13.26 10.70 4.00
CA TYR A 237 13.80 9.61 3.22
C TYR A 237 14.16 8.43 4.13
N GLU A 238 14.22 7.24 3.55
CA GLU A 238 14.36 5.94 4.22
C GLU A 238 15.73 5.75 4.91
N ASP A 239 16.74 6.54 4.55
CA ASP A 239 18.12 6.48 5.08
C ASP A 239 18.34 7.38 6.32
N GLY A 240 17.27 7.90 6.93
CA GLY A 240 17.39 8.78 8.09
C GLY A 240 17.80 10.22 7.75
N LYS A 241 17.78 10.65 6.48
CA LYS A 241 17.91 12.07 6.12
C LYS A 241 16.57 12.72 5.81
N VAL A 242 16.47 14.02 6.07
CA VAL A 242 15.29 14.84 5.78
C VAL A 242 15.72 16.14 5.11
N LEU A 243 15.08 16.49 4.01
CA LEU A 243 15.27 17.78 3.35
C LEU A 243 14.31 18.80 3.96
N ARG A 244 14.87 19.91 4.44
CA ARG A 244 14.16 21.01 5.11
C ARG A 244 14.26 22.26 4.27
N LEU A 245 13.16 22.99 4.11
CA LEU A 245 13.15 24.29 3.43
C LEU A 245 12.17 25.24 4.12
N LEU A 246 12.58 26.50 4.26
CA LEU A 246 11.74 27.61 4.68
C LEU A 246 11.76 28.65 3.56
N THR A 247 10.60 28.96 2.97
CA THR A 247 10.48 29.91 1.86
C THR A 247 9.11 30.57 1.86
N THR A 248 8.95 31.68 1.15
CA THR A 248 7.66 32.29 0.81
C THR A 248 7.03 31.69 -0.46
N ASP A 249 7.78 30.86 -1.20
CA ASP A 249 7.30 30.24 -2.43
C ASP A 249 6.22 29.19 -2.15
N GLU A 250 5.16 29.20 -2.95
CA GLU A 250 4.01 28.32 -2.75
C GLU A 250 4.26 26.85 -3.16
N PRO A 251 3.44 25.92 -2.61
CA PRO A 251 3.07 24.62 -3.12
C PRO A 251 3.64 24.18 -4.46
N THR A 252 3.03 24.82 -5.44
CA THR A 252 3.02 24.52 -6.86
C THR A 252 4.40 24.62 -7.49
N PHE A 253 5.23 25.55 -7.00
CA PHE A 253 6.56 25.83 -7.56
C PHE A 253 7.65 24.96 -6.92
N VAL A 254 7.54 24.71 -5.62
CA VAL A 254 8.56 24.02 -4.82
C VAL A 254 8.46 22.51 -4.96
N VAL A 255 7.26 21.95 -4.76
CA VAL A 255 7.09 20.51 -4.48
C VAL A 255 7.61 19.62 -5.62
N LYS A 256 7.39 19.97 -6.89
CA LYS A 256 7.84 19.11 -8.01
C LYS A 256 9.35 18.91 -8.05
N HIS A 257 10.11 19.91 -7.63
CA HIS A 257 11.57 19.95 -7.77
C HIS A 257 12.30 19.78 -6.42
N PHE A 258 11.56 19.65 -5.31
CA PHE A 258 12.09 19.52 -3.96
C PHE A 258 12.70 18.14 -3.68
N THR A 259 13.87 17.89 -4.26
CA THR A 259 14.61 16.62 -4.24
C THR A 259 16.04 16.87 -3.76
N ARG A 260 16.76 15.82 -3.30
CA ARG A 260 18.19 15.95 -2.92
C ARG A 260 19.09 16.36 -4.07
N ASP A 261 18.73 15.90 -5.28
CA ASP A 261 19.51 16.12 -6.50
C ASP A 261 19.41 17.59 -6.97
N ASN A 262 18.41 18.32 -6.47
CA ASN A 262 18.17 19.71 -6.82
C ASN A 262 18.50 20.64 -5.65
N ASN A 263 19.53 21.48 -5.83
CA ASN A 263 19.96 22.40 -4.80
C ASN A 263 19.08 23.66 -4.79
N ILE A 264 17.98 23.61 -4.03
CA ILE A 264 17.13 24.77 -3.80
C ILE A 264 17.77 25.67 -2.75
N LYS A 265 17.88 26.96 -3.05
CA LYS A 265 18.46 27.96 -2.14
C LYS A 265 17.74 27.94 -0.78
N GLY A 266 18.50 27.84 0.30
CA GLY A 266 17.96 27.78 1.67
C GLY A 266 17.43 26.40 2.07
N SER A 267 17.55 25.38 1.21
CA SER A 267 17.30 24.00 1.61
C SER A 267 18.49 23.44 2.41
N HIS A 268 18.19 22.62 3.40
CA HIS A 268 19.17 21.96 4.25
C HIS A 268 18.87 20.47 4.36
N LEU A 269 19.89 19.64 4.20
CA LEU A 269 19.80 18.21 4.47
C LEU A 269 20.13 17.96 5.94
N CYS A 270 19.16 17.45 6.68
CA CYS A 270 19.23 17.19 8.11
C CYS A 270 19.15 15.67 8.37
N SER A 271 19.42 15.23 9.60
CA SER A 271 19.09 13.86 10.06
C SER A 271 17.72 13.82 10.71
N TRP A 272 17.07 12.66 10.67
CA TRP A 272 15.84 12.39 11.43
C TRP A 272 15.83 10.98 12.00
N ASN A 273 15.26 10.86 13.20
CA ASN A 273 15.04 9.60 13.89
C ASN A 273 13.61 9.60 14.47
N LEU A 274 12.99 8.43 14.58
CA LEU A 274 11.68 8.23 15.19
C LEU A 274 11.84 7.56 16.56
N TYR A 275 11.16 8.10 17.56
CA TYR A 275 11.01 7.46 18.86
C TYR A 275 9.57 6.98 19.04
N PHE A 276 9.41 5.78 19.61
CA PHE A 276 8.12 5.16 19.91
C PHE A 276 8.27 4.12 21.02
N ASP A 277 7.54 4.29 22.11
CA ASP A 277 7.54 3.37 23.28
C ASP A 277 6.18 2.69 23.54
N GLY A 278 5.20 2.89 22.66
CA GLY A 278 3.82 2.41 22.87
C GLY A 278 2.85 3.54 23.16
N GLU A 279 3.23 4.47 24.03
CA GLU A 279 2.36 5.58 24.46
C GLU A 279 2.73 6.89 23.77
N THR A 280 4.02 7.16 23.70
CA THR A 280 4.58 8.38 23.16
C THR A 280 5.24 8.13 21.81
N ASN A 281 5.14 9.12 20.95
CA ASN A 281 5.79 9.10 19.65
C ASN A 281 6.23 10.50 19.26
N TYR A 282 7.45 10.60 18.76
CA TYR A 282 7.96 11.82 18.18
C TYR A 282 9.10 11.57 17.21
N VAL A 283 9.17 12.42 16.20
CA VAL A 283 10.27 12.51 15.26
C VAL A 283 11.19 13.60 15.72
N THR A 284 12.48 13.28 15.81
CA THR A 284 13.54 14.22 16.09
C THR A 284 14.23 14.56 14.79
N ILE A 285 14.36 15.85 14.48
CA ILE A 285 15.11 16.35 13.34
C ILE A 285 16.31 17.13 13.86
N GLY A 286 17.50 16.68 13.48
CA GLY A 286 18.77 17.27 13.92
C GLY A 286 19.49 17.97 12.77
N ARG A 287 19.97 19.19 13.03
CA ARG A 287 20.92 19.86 12.13
C ARG A 287 22.01 20.54 12.96
N ALA A 288 23.22 20.58 12.43
CA ALA A 288 24.31 21.31 13.05
C ALA A 288 24.97 22.23 12.03
N ASN A 289 25.50 23.34 12.52
CA ASN A 289 26.47 24.16 11.81
C ASN A 289 27.68 24.38 12.73
N ASP A 290 28.66 25.15 12.27
CA ASP A 290 29.91 25.37 13.01
C ASP A 290 29.74 26.04 14.37
N LYS A 291 28.56 26.58 14.70
CA LYS A 291 28.27 27.32 15.94
C LYS A 291 27.19 26.67 16.80
N TYR A 292 26.15 26.15 16.17
CA TYR A 292 24.92 25.74 16.82
C TYR A 292 24.46 24.38 16.30
N ALA A 293 24.00 23.53 17.22
CA ALA A 293 23.19 22.37 16.91
C ALA A 293 21.72 22.68 17.18
N PHE A 294 20.84 22.39 16.23
CA PHE A 294 19.40 22.57 16.36
C PHE A 294 18.74 21.21 16.40
N LYS A 295 17.81 21.05 17.35
CA LYS A 295 17.01 19.82 17.51
C LYS A 295 15.54 20.19 17.55
N GLU A 296 14.78 19.67 16.59
CA GLU A 296 13.35 19.92 16.41
C GLU A 296 12.61 18.60 16.71
N LYS A 297 11.67 18.58 17.67
CA LYS A 297 10.84 17.40 17.95
C LYS A 297 9.38 17.64 17.57
N LEU A 298 8.81 16.69 16.82
CA LEU A 298 7.43 16.74 16.36
C LEU A 298 6.71 15.41 16.62
N THR A 299 5.52 15.45 17.21
CA THR A 299 4.68 14.25 17.39
C THR A 299 3.88 13.95 16.12
N ILE A 300 3.73 12.67 15.79
CA ILE A 300 2.92 12.20 14.67
C ILE A 300 1.47 12.04 15.12
N LYS A 301 0.54 12.68 14.43
CA LYS A 301 -0.89 12.61 14.69
C LYS A 301 -1.70 12.35 13.42
N ASN A 302 -2.94 11.90 13.63
CA ASN A 302 -3.93 11.78 12.58
C ASN A 302 -4.48 13.17 12.18
N GLN A 303 -4.95 13.27 10.93
CA GLN A 303 -5.69 14.42 10.41
C GLN A 303 -7.10 13.97 10.05
N GLY A 304 -8.02 14.02 11.01
CA GLY A 304 -9.35 13.42 10.85
C GLY A 304 -9.24 11.91 10.59
N TYR A 305 -9.86 11.43 9.52
CA TYR A 305 -9.76 10.03 9.09
C TYR A 305 -8.38 9.66 8.48
N LYS A 306 -7.57 10.66 8.13
CA LYS A 306 -6.28 10.44 7.48
C LYS A 306 -5.20 10.09 8.51
N ARG A 307 -4.77 8.84 8.52
CA ARG A 307 -3.81 8.30 9.49
C ARG A 307 -2.40 8.85 9.30
N PHE A 308 -1.79 9.29 10.39
CA PHE A 308 -0.37 9.71 10.48
C PHE A 308 0.05 10.78 9.45
N GLN A 309 -0.85 11.71 9.13
CA GLN A 309 -0.59 12.77 8.13
C GLN A 309 -0.20 14.11 8.75
N ARG A 310 -0.21 14.24 10.08
CA ARG A 310 0.07 15.52 10.75
C ARG A 310 1.30 15.41 11.64
N LEU A 311 2.24 16.34 11.50
CA LEU A 311 3.34 16.51 12.45
C LEU A 311 3.07 17.76 13.29
N LYS A 312 2.99 17.61 14.61
CA LYS A 312 2.74 18.73 15.53
C LYS A 312 4.01 19.00 16.34
N TRP A 313 4.44 20.25 16.37
CA TRP A 313 5.56 20.70 17.21
C TRP A 313 5.37 20.31 18.67
N ILE A 314 6.46 19.78 19.26
CA ILE A 314 6.59 19.56 20.71
C ILE A 314 7.61 20.57 21.25
N GLU A 315 8.81 20.56 20.68
CA GLU A 315 9.90 21.44 21.10
C GLU A 315 10.83 21.76 19.92
N SER A 316 11.55 22.86 20.05
CA SER A 316 12.65 23.25 19.17
C SER A 316 13.73 23.85 20.05
N THR A 317 14.92 23.25 20.04
CA THR A 317 16.04 23.64 20.89
C THR A 317 17.27 23.95 20.07
N VAL A 318 18.10 24.84 20.60
CA VAL A 318 19.39 25.22 20.04
C VAL A 318 20.45 25.02 21.10
N GLU A 319 21.48 24.27 20.78
CA GLU A 319 22.65 24.05 21.60
C GLU A 319 23.82 24.83 21.01
N ASP A 320 24.47 25.67 21.83
CA ASP A 320 25.68 26.40 21.47
C ASP A 320 26.94 25.54 21.71
N LYS A 321 28.12 26.03 21.29
CA LYS A 321 29.42 25.36 21.49
C LYS A 321 29.73 25.01 22.96
N GLU A 322 29.21 25.81 23.88
CA GLU A 322 29.36 25.62 25.32
C GLU A 322 28.36 24.60 25.90
N ARG A 323 27.58 23.90 25.04
CA ARG A 323 26.51 22.96 25.42
C ARG A 323 25.35 23.61 26.18
N ASN A 324 25.21 24.93 26.07
CA ASN A 324 24.06 25.66 26.59
C ASN A 324 22.85 25.43 25.68
N ILE A 325 21.77 24.88 26.24
CA ILE A 325 20.54 24.57 25.51
C ILE A 325 19.54 25.70 25.70
N SER A 326 19.13 26.34 24.60
CA SER A 326 18.10 27.38 24.55
C SER A 326 16.86 26.87 23.82
N GLN A 327 15.68 27.14 24.37
CA GLN A 327 14.41 26.75 23.75
C GLN A 327 13.88 27.84 22.82
N CYS A 328 13.53 27.47 21.58
CA CYS A 328 12.89 28.37 20.62
C CYS A 328 11.39 28.51 20.91
N SER A 329 10.86 29.72 20.75
CA SER A 329 9.41 29.96 20.88
C SER A 329 8.63 29.29 19.75
N LEU A 330 7.58 28.55 20.13
CA LEU A 330 6.68 27.86 19.19
C LEU A 330 5.36 28.60 18.96
N LYS A 331 5.20 29.83 19.49
CA LYS A 331 3.91 30.55 19.52
C LYS A 331 3.28 30.72 18.13
N ASN A 332 4.12 30.96 17.12
CA ASN A 332 3.69 31.20 15.75
C ASN A 332 3.82 29.95 14.87
N GLU A 333 4.26 28.83 15.44
CA GLU A 333 4.51 27.60 14.69
C GLU A 333 3.21 26.85 14.41
N LYS A 334 3.06 26.41 13.16
CA LYS A 334 1.91 25.61 12.73
C LYS A 334 2.34 24.17 12.46
N PRO A 335 1.43 23.19 12.67
CA PRO A 335 1.71 21.80 12.35
C PRO A 335 1.94 21.61 10.85
N PHE A 336 2.67 20.55 10.50
CA PHE A 336 2.82 20.13 9.12
C PHE A 336 1.74 19.13 8.74
N PHE A 337 1.31 19.18 7.49
CA PHE A 337 0.38 18.24 6.89
C PHE A 337 1.02 17.55 5.70
N PHE A 338 0.84 16.23 5.60
CA PHE A 338 1.40 15.42 4.53
C PHE A 338 0.64 15.64 3.22
N SER A 339 1.39 15.89 2.14
CA SER A 339 0.89 15.98 0.77
C SER A 339 1.60 14.93 -0.08
N ARG A 340 0.84 13.99 -0.66
CA ARG A 340 1.36 12.91 -1.52
C ARG A 340 1.81 13.49 -2.86
N VAL A 341 2.97 13.04 -3.36
CA VAL A 341 3.55 13.51 -4.62
C VAL A 341 3.89 12.32 -5.51
N LYS A 342 3.10 12.12 -6.59
CA LYS A 342 3.23 10.93 -7.46
C LYS A 342 4.64 10.75 -8.04
N SER A 343 5.31 11.84 -8.43
CA SER A 343 6.67 11.78 -8.98
C SER A 343 7.71 11.24 -8.00
N TYR A 344 7.42 11.21 -6.70
CA TYR A 344 8.34 10.70 -5.70
C TYR A 344 8.27 9.18 -5.53
N ALA A 345 7.18 8.54 -5.93
CA ALA A 345 6.98 7.10 -5.80
C ALA A 345 7.80 6.28 -6.83
N HIS A 346 8.26 6.90 -7.92
CA HIS A 346 8.80 6.21 -9.10
C HIS A 346 10.30 5.87 -9.09
N LYS A 347 11.04 6.06 -7.99
CA LYS A 347 12.43 5.56 -7.89
C LYS A 347 12.47 4.11 -7.37
N LEU A 348 11.60 3.24 -7.88
CA LEU A 348 11.78 1.80 -7.71
C LEU A 348 13.03 1.39 -8.48
N VAL A 349 13.99 0.81 -7.76
CA VAL A 349 15.19 0.16 -8.30
C VAL A 349 14.77 -0.67 -9.51
N LYS A 350 15.30 -0.33 -10.70
CA LYS A 350 15.10 -1.18 -11.89
C LYS A 350 15.47 -2.60 -11.49
N PRO A 351 14.62 -3.62 -11.74
CA PRO A 351 15.03 -4.99 -11.51
C PRO A 351 16.32 -5.23 -12.31
N PRO A 352 17.29 -5.98 -11.76
CA PRO A 352 18.47 -6.36 -12.53
C PRO A 352 17.96 -7.04 -13.81
N VAL A 353 18.38 -6.48 -14.94
CA VAL A 353 18.16 -7.11 -16.24
C VAL A 353 18.97 -8.41 -16.21
N THR A 354 18.30 -9.53 -15.98
CA THR A 354 18.84 -10.87 -16.25
C THR A 354 18.66 -11.19 -17.72
#